data_AF-A0A8J3YKW8-F1
#
_entry.id   AF-A0A8J3YKW8-F1
#
_cell.length_a   1.000
_cell.length_b   1.000
_cell.length_c   1.000
_cell.angle_alpha   90.00
_cell.angle_beta   90.00
_cell.angle_gamma   90.00
#
_symmetry.space_group_name_H-M   'P 1'
#
loop_
_entity.id
_entity.type
_entity.pdbx_description
1 polymer ?
#
loop_
_entity_poly.entity_id
_entity_poly.type
_entity_poly.pdbx_seq_one_letter_code
_entity_poly.pdbx_strand_id
1 'polypeptide(L)'
;MPTERTDPDVPGPRRPEPDPSTARYDLFLEVARDLDRVTTAYDAELLVSTMLGAAYAVADRDRAAVLTGTAEGLRRHLARRRTRTASLLRTVLGEVGGVTTRSRAAAPAEAPGWLPHVGVVHPTGTYAFGDDQGNQTTYLACFAYDDTDDGGPEHVVAALVDHRAGHVRDLFVAAPAGALLAQLQAAATTDEDMRLVEVDPGELRTEVERFLSITDELPELPEARSLTSDRALATHRLRLLPEAAEEPPLTIADFQAAPESSRVSGADPESLTFALKLIVEYSQQDALRWTPDGIADFLLEWVPAKALLDRADSELLPAALSAWVRWAGRVSGLSPREVAQNVATVARHKGEFTRRIRSDDHRSPAVRAMAQLLKDGVDINDEKALAEWLDDYNAREEGAAGTGP
;
A
#
# COMPACT_ATOMS: atom_id res chain seq x y z
N MET A 1 8.00 -78.88 -31.58
CA MET A 1 7.96 -78.76 -30.10
C MET A 1 9.39 -78.47 -29.66
N PRO A 2 9.70 -77.37 -28.94
CA PRO A 2 8.84 -76.41 -28.26
C PRO A 2 8.86 -75.00 -28.87
N THR A 3 7.88 -74.23 -28.44
CA THR A 3 7.47 -72.86 -28.79
C THR A 3 8.38 -71.78 -28.21
N GLU A 4 8.82 -70.86 -29.07
CA GLU A 4 9.47 -69.59 -28.72
C GLU A 4 8.40 -68.67 -28.12
N ARG A 5 8.53 -68.36 -26.83
CA ARG A 5 7.71 -67.35 -26.15
C ARG A 5 8.34 -65.99 -26.41
N THR A 6 7.68 -65.17 -27.21
CA THR A 6 7.91 -63.72 -27.29
C THR A 6 7.56 -63.08 -25.96
N ASP A 7 8.55 -62.43 -25.35
CA ASP A 7 8.42 -61.61 -24.15
C ASP A 7 7.64 -60.32 -24.51
N PRO A 8 6.57 -59.95 -23.79
CA PRO A 8 5.79 -58.77 -24.13
C PRO A 8 6.49 -57.51 -23.60
N ASP A 9 6.83 -56.63 -24.53
CA ASP A 9 6.75 -55.17 -24.41
C ASP A 9 7.23 -54.59 -23.06
N VAL A 10 8.55 -54.50 -22.90
CA VAL A 10 9.16 -53.68 -21.83
C VAL A 10 8.90 -52.22 -22.18
N PRO A 11 8.13 -51.46 -21.37
CA PRO A 11 7.92 -50.04 -21.62
C PRO A 11 9.28 -49.34 -21.54
N GLY A 12 9.67 -48.66 -22.62
CA GLY A 12 10.86 -47.81 -22.62
C GLY A 12 10.82 -46.82 -21.46
N PRO A 13 11.97 -46.42 -20.90
CA PRO A 13 12.03 -45.56 -19.73
C PRO A 13 11.20 -44.30 -19.96
N ARG A 14 10.10 -44.16 -19.20
CA ARG A 14 9.28 -42.94 -19.20
C ARG A 14 10.22 -41.78 -18.90
N ARG A 15 10.29 -40.80 -19.81
CA ARG A 15 10.93 -39.52 -19.53
C ARG A 15 10.33 -39.00 -18.22
N PRO A 16 11.14 -38.64 -17.22
CA PRO A 16 10.60 -38.02 -16.02
C PRO A 16 9.82 -36.77 -16.44
N GLU A 17 8.58 -36.67 -15.98
CA GLU A 17 7.81 -35.44 -16.13
C GLU A 17 8.62 -34.28 -15.54
N PRO A 18 8.79 -33.17 -16.26
CA PRO A 18 9.55 -32.05 -15.75
C PRO A 18 8.90 -31.54 -14.46
N ASP A 19 9.73 -31.27 -13.46
CA ASP A 19 9.29 -30.63 -12.23
C ASP A 19 8.50 -29.35 -12.58
N PRO A 20 7.27 -29.17 -12.06
CA PRO A 20 6.43 -28.01 -12.37
C PRO A 20 7.14 -26.66 -12.11
N SER A 21 8.09 -26.60 -11.17
CA SER A 21 8.93 -25.42 -10.95
C SER A 21 9.88 -25.12 -12.13
N THR A 22 10.44 -26.17 -12.73
CA THR A 22 11.34 -26.08 -13.89
C THR A 22 10.59 -25.65 -15.15
N ALA A 23 9.39 -26.21 -15.36
CA ALA A 23 8.51 -25.83 -16.48
C ALA A 23 8.11 -24.34 -16.42
N ARG A 24 7.83 -23.82 -15.21
CA ARG A 24 7.57 -22.39 -15.00
C ARG A 24 8.75 -21.51 -15.43
N TYR A 25 9.98 -21.85 -15.05
CA TYR A 25 11.16 -21.05 -15.41
C TYR A 25 11.54 -21.13 -16.89
N ASP A 26 11.19 -22.21 -17.58
CA ASP A 26 11.37 -22.30 -19.03
C ASP A 26 10.41 -21.37 -19.81
N LEU A 27 9.20 -21.12 -19.30
CA LEU A 27 8.30 -20.11 -19.85
C LEU A 27 8.89 -18.69 -19.75
N PHE A 28 9.49 -18.35 -18.60
CA PHE A 28 10.20 -17.08 -18.44
C PHE A 28 11.34 -16.94 -19.47
N LEU A 29 12.07 -18.01 -19.74
CA LEU A 29 13.13 -18.00 -20.74
C LEU A 29 12.62 -17.82 -22.17
N GLU A 30 11.42 -18.29 -22.48
CA GLU A 30 10.79 -18.08 -23.77
C GLU A 30 10.46 -16.60 -23.99
N VAL A 31 9.87 -15.95 -23.00
CA VAL A 31 9.58 -14.51 -23.04
C VAL A 31 10.88 -13.69 -23.08
N ALA A 32 11.90 -14.10 -22.35
CA ALA A 32 13.19 -13.39 -22.31
C ALA A 32 13.93 -13.36 -23.66
N ARG A 33 13.52 -14.15 -24.67
CA ARG A 33 14.10 -14.05 -26.03
C ARG A 33 13.89 -12.68 -26.65
N ASP A 34 12.88 -11.94 -26.22
CA ASP A 34 12.65 -10.57 -26.67
C ASP A 34 13.72 -9.59 -26.17
N LEU A 35 14.59 -9.97 -25.21
CA LEU A 35 15.80 -9.20 -24.86
C LEU A 35 16.80 -9.08 -26.02
N ASP A 36 16.72 -9.93 -27.04
CA ASP A 36 17.55 -9.77 -28.24
C ASP A 36 17.00 -8.68 -29.18
N ARG A 37 15.78 -8.17 -28.94
CA ARG A 37 15.09 -7.17 -29.77
C ARG A 37 15.07 -5.77 -29.16
N VAL A 38 15.29 -5.66 -27.85
CA VAL A 38 15.33 -4.36 -27.16
C VAL A 38 16.62 -3.62 -27.51
N THR A 39 16.51 -2.30 -27.61
CA THR A 39 17.62 -1.41 -27.98
C THR A 39 18.16 -0.64 -26.79
N THR A 40 17.39 -0.50 -25.71
CA THR A 40 17.78 0.29 -24.52
C THR A 40 17.78 -0.56 -23.25
N ALA A 41 18.50 -0.09 -22.23
CA ALA A 41 18.51 -0.73 -20.91
C ALA A 41 17.13 -0.60 -20.24
N TYR A 42 16.48 0.55 -20.40
CA TYR A 42 15.11 0.80 -19.96
C TYR A 42 14.12 -0.27 -20.46
N ASP A 43 14.13 -0.55 -21.77
CA ASP A 43 13.23 -1.56 -22.36
C ASP A 43 13.53 -2.97 -21.85
N ALA A 44 14.82 -3.30 -21.68
CA ALA A 44 15.25 -4.59 -21.13
C ALA A 44 14.74 -4.79 -19.69
N GLU A 45 14.84 -3.75 -18.87
CA GLU A 45 14.41 -3.76 -17.48
C GLU A 45 12.89 -3.81 -17.34
N LEU A 46 12.15 -3.06 -18.16
CA LEU A 46 10.69 -3.07 -18.19
C LEU A 46 10.16 -4.44 -18.63
N LEU A 47 10.80 -5.07 -19.62
CA LEU A 47 10.47 -6.43 -20.07
C LEU A 47 10.62 -7.44 -18.94
N VAL A 48 11.75 -7.41 -18.22
CA VAL A 48 12.00 -8.32 -17.09
C VAL A 48 11.06 -8.04 -15.92
N SER A 49 10.72 -6.78 -15.65
CA SER A 49 9.70 -6.43 -14.66
C SER A 49 8.35 -7.02 -15.04
N THR A 50 7.91 -6.82 -16.28
CA THR A 50 6.63 -7.33 -16.79
C THR A 50 6.55 -8.85 -16.64
N MET A 51 7.65 -9.55 -16.95
CA MET A 51 7.75 -10.99 -16.73
C MET A 51 7.54 -11.34 -15.26
N LEU A 52 8.30 -10.73 -14.34
CA LEU A 52 8.17 -10.98 -12.89
C LEU A 52 6.78 -10.62 -12.35
N GLY A 53 6.12 -9.63 -12.96
CA GLY A 53 4.74 -9.24 -12.65
C GLY A 53 3.73 -10.37 -12.77
N ALA A 54 3.94 -11.33 -13.68
CA ALA A 54 3.09 -12.52 -13.79
C ALA A 54 3.13 -13.39 -12.51
N ALA A 55 4.27 -13.44 -11.82
CA ALA A 55 4.40 -14.14 -10.54
C ALA A 55 3.73 -13.39 -9.39
N TYR A 56 3.82 -12.06 -9.43
CA TYR A 56 3.19 -11.17 -8.47
C TYR A 56 1.66 -11.22 -8.55
N ALA A 57 1.11 -11.19 -9.76
CA ALA A 57 -0.33 -11.17 -10.01
C ALA A 57 -1.07 -12.44 -9.54
N VAL A 58 -0.41 -13.61 -9.57
CA VAL A 58 -1.01 -14.90 -9.17
C VAL A 58 -0.82 -15.24 -7.69
N ALA A 59 -0.04 -14.42 -6.97
CA ALA A 59 0.19 -14.62 -5.55
C ALA A 59 -1.01 -14.11 -4.73
N ASP A 60 -1.30 -14.82 -3.62
CA ASP A 60 -2.42 -14.53 -2.72
C ASP A 60 -2.06 -13.45 -1.68
N ARG A 61 -0.86 -13.55 -1.10
CA ARG A 61 -0.27 -12.63 -0.10
C ARG A 61 1.25 -12.77 -0.09
N ASP A 62 1.95 -11.95 0.72
CA ASP A 62 3.42 -11.91 0.79
C ASP A 62 4.04 -11.77 -0.62
N ARG A 63 3.43 -10.90 -1.44
CA ARG A 63 3.77 -10.80 -2.86
C ARG A 63 5.19 -10.30 -3.08
N ALA A 64 5.72 -9.50 -2.18
CA ALA A 64 7.12 -9.08 -2.16
C ALA A 64 8.09 -10.28 -2.05
N ALA A 65 7.82 -11.23 -1.15
CA ALA A 65 8.63 -12.43 -1.03
C ALA A 65 8.47 -13.35 -2.25
N VAL A 66 7.27 -13.47 -2.81
CA VAL A 66 7.04 -14.25 -4.04
C VAL A 66 7.83 -13.69 -5.22
N LEU A 67 7.85 -12.37 -5.39
CA LEU A 67 8.63 -11.69 -6.43
C LEU A 67 10.13 -12.00 -6.27
N THR A 68 10.66 -11.79 -5.07
CA THR A 68 12.07 -12.03 -4.73
C THR A 68 12.46 -13.50 -4.89
N GLY A 69 11.62 -14.41 -4.40
CA GLY A 69 11.81 -15.86 -4.51
C GLY A 69 11.74 -16.34 -5.95
N THR A 70 10.88 -15.74 -6.78
CA THR A 70 10.79 -16.04 -8.22
C THR A 70 12.07 -15.59 -8.94
N ALA A 71 12.54 -14.37 -8.69
CA ALA A 71 13.77 -13.86 -9.28
C ALA A 71 14.99 -14.71 -8.90
N GLU A 72 15.12 -15.06 -7.62
CA GLU A 72 16.21 -15.89 -7.12
C GLU A 72 16.14 -17.34 -7.65
N GLY A 73 14.93 -17.90 -7.75
CA GLY A 73 14.72 -19.22 -8.35
C GLY A 73 15.08 -19.26 -9.84
N LEU A 74 14.70 -18.23 -10.58
CA LEU A 74 15.06 -18.08 -11.99
C LEU A 74 16.58 -17.92 -12.15
N ARG A 75 17.23 -17.10 -11.31
CA ARG A 75 18.70 -16.97 -11.32
C ARG A 75 19.41 -18.32 -11.09
N ARG A 76 18.93 -19.12 -10.14
CA ARG A 76 19.43 -20.49 -9.88
C ARG A 76 19.22 -21.42 -11.08
N HIS A 77 18.06 -21.36 -11.73
CA HIS A 77 17.77 -22.14 -12.94
C HIS A 77 18.70 -21.77 -14.12
N LEU A 78 19.05 -20.47 -14.22
CA LEU A 78 19.93 -19.96 -15.27
C LEU A 78 21.41 -20.19 -15.00
N ALA A 79 21.83 -20.52 -13.76
CA ALA A 79 23.23 -20.54 -13.36
C ALA A 79 24.12 -21.46 -14.23
N ARG A 80 23.58 -22.58 -14.72
CA ARG A 80 24.31 -23.53 -15.56
C ARG A 80 24.10 -23.31 -17.07
N ARG A 81 23.19 -22.43 -17.47
CA ARG A 81 22.87 -22.17 -18.88
C ARG A 81 23.85 -21.16 -19.47
N ARG A 82 24.45 -21.49 -20.61
CA ARG A 82 25.44 -20.64 -21.30
C ARG A 82 24.89 -19.99 -22.57
N THR A 83 23.57 -19.92 -22.72
CA THR A 83 22.95 -19.23 -23.87
C THR A 83 23.02 -17.71 -23.70
N ARG A 84 23.01 -16.97 -24.81
CA ARG A 84 23.01 -15.50 -24.81
C ARG A 84 21.85 -14.94 -23.98
N THR A 85 20.63 -15.39 -24.25
CA THR A 85 19.42 -15.00 -23.51
C THR A 85 19.53 -15.25 -22.01
N ALA A 86 20.08 -16.40 -21.60
CA ALA A 86 20.29 -16.69 -20.17
C ALA A 86 21.32 -15.75 -19.53
N SER A 87 22.36 -15.36 -20.27
CA SER A 87 23.33 -14.36 -19.79
C SER A 87 22.72 -12.97 -19.65
N LEU A 88 21.97 -12.50 -20.66
CA LEU A 88 21.29 -11.20 -20.62
C LEU A 88 20.29 -11.15 -19.47
N LEU A 89 19.41 -12.15 -19.37
CA LEU A 89 18.38 -12.23 -18.34
C LEU A 89 18.98 -12.26 -16.93
N ARG A 90 20.08 -12.98 -16.71
CA ARG A 90 20.77 -12.97 -15.40
C ARG A 90 21.29 -11.60 -15.02
N THR A 91 21.81 -10.83 -15.98
CA THR A 91 22.30 -9.47 -15.72
C THR A 91 21.15 -8.57 -15.30
N VAL A 92 20.05 -8.55 -16.06
CA VAL A 92 18.89 -7.70 -15.76
C VAL A 92 18.19 -8.10 -14.45
N LEU A 93 18.06 -9.40 -14.18
CA LEU A 93 17.52 -9.90 -12.90
C LEU A 93 18.37 -9.51 -11.70
N GLY A 94 19.69 -9.34 -11.89
CA GLY A 94 20.60 -8.91 -10.83
C GLY A 94 20.31 -7.51 -10.32
N GLU A 95 19.73 -6.65 -11.16
CA GLU A 95 19.36 -5.27 -10.81
C GLU A 95 17.87 -5.18 -10.44
N VAL A 96 16.97 -5.59 -11.35
CA VAL A 96 15.51 -5.42 -11.20
C VAL A 96 14.87 -6.44 -10.26
N GLY A 97 15.47 -7.62 -10.09
CA GLY A 97 14.89 -8.73 -9.33
C GLY A 97 15.02 -8.62 -7.81
N GLY A 98 15.63 -7.53 -7.29
CA GLY A 98 15.78 -7.31 -5.85
C GLY A 98 16.68 -8.31 -5.12
N VAL A 99 17.56 -9.00 -5.85
CA VAL A 99 18.45 -10.03 -5.31
C VAL A 99 19.67 -9.38 -4.65
N THR A 100 19.95 -9.75 -3.40
CA THR A 100 21.04 -9.16 -2.58
C THR A 100 22.44 -9.49 -3.06
N THR A 101 22.61 -10.51 -3.90
CA THR A 101 23.90 -10.92 -4.44
C THR A 101 24.02 -10.56 -5.91
N ARG A 102 24.78 -9.50 -6.20
CA ARG A 102 25.28 -9.19 -7.56
C ARG A 102 26.22 -10.30 -8.01
N SER A 103 25.67 -11.31 -8.67
CA SER A 103 26.48 -12.23 -9.46
C SER A 103 26.87 -11.52 -10.74
N ARG A 104 28.10 -11.00 -10.80
CA ARG A 104 28.66 -10.43 -12.03
C ARG A 104 28.80 -11.54 -13.07
N ALA A 105 27.74 -11.76 -13.85
CA ALA A 105 27.72 -12.75 -14.92
C ALA A 105 28.82 -12.37 -15.92
N ALA A 106 29.52 -13.36 -16.47
CA ALA A 106 30.40 -13.11 -17.60
C ALA A 106 29.55 -12.53 -18.74
N ALA A 107 29.92 -11.34 -19.22
CA ALA A 107 29.24 -10.70 -20.35
C ALA A 107 29.27 -11.65 -21.56
N PRO A 108 28.17 -11.73 -22.33
CA PRO A 108 28.18 -12.50 -23.57
C PRO A 108 29.22 -11.92 -24.55
N ALA A 109 29.78 -12.76 -25.42
CA ALA A 109 30.85 -12.37 -26.36
C ALA A 109 30.45 -11.22 -27.30
N GLU A 110 29.15 -11.09 -27.60
CA GLU A 110 28.53 -9.98 -28.35
C GLU A 110 27.43 -9.35 -27.49
N ALA A 111 27.85 -8.64 -26.45
CA ALA A 111 26.96 -7.91 -25.57
C ALA A 111 26.32 -6.72 -26.30
N PRO A 112 25.00 -6.53 -26.21
CA PRO A 112 24.34 -5.31 -26.68
C PRO A 112 24.91 -4.05 -26.02
N GLY A 113 24.87 -2.93 -26.74
CA GLY A 113 25.33 -1.61 -26.27
C GLY A 113 24.65 -1.17 -24.97
N TRP A 114 23.36 -1.50 -24.81
CA TRP A 114 22.58 -1.21 -23.61
C TRP A 114 23.00 -1.99 -22.33
N LEU A 115 23.68 -3.13 -22.45
CA LEU A 115 23.92 -4.03 -21.31
C LEU A 115 24.70 -3.38 -20.15
N PRO A 116 25.72 -2.53 -20.37
CA PRO A 116 26.41 -1.80 -19.31
C PRO A 116 25.57 -0.73 -18.60
N HIS A 117 24.45 -0.30 -19.18
CA HIS A 117 23.59 0.76 -18.63
C HIS A 117 22.47 0.22 -17.72
N VAL A 118 22.29 -1.11 -17.66
CA VAL A 118 21.31 -1.76 -16.77
C VAL A 118 21.62 -1.41 -15.31
N GLY A 119 20.63 -0.86 -14.61
CA GLY A 119 20.71 -0.39 -13.22
C GLY A 119 21.52 0.90 -13.04
N VAL A 120 22.13 1.44 -14.09
CA VAL A 120 22.97 2.65 -14.04
C VAL A 120 22.10 3.87 -14.37
N VAL A 121 21.28 4.25 -13.40
CA VAL A 121 20.30 5.33 -13.51
C VAL A 121 20.38 6.22 -12.27
N HIS A 122 20.12 7.52 -12.40
CA HIS A 122 20.12 8.47 -11.29
C HIS A 122 18.76 9.19 -11.17
N PRO A 123 18.31 9.55 -9.95
CA PRO A 123 17.10 10.31 -9.75
C PRO A 123 17.26 11.76 -10.24
N THR A 124 16.23 12.30 -10.88
CA THR A 124 16.20 13.68 -11.42
C THR A 124 15.21 14.59 -10.71
N GLY A 125 14.21 14.04 -10.01
CA GLY A 125 13.25 14.83 -9.23
C GLY A 125 12.16 13.98 -8.59
N THR A 126 11.57 14.47 -7.50
CA THR A 126 10.50 13.81 -6.76
C THR A 126 9.34 14.76 -6.49
N TYR A 127 8.12 14.31 -6.76
CA TYR A 127 6.92 15.14 -6.69
C TYR A 127 5.74 14.39 -6.07
N ALA A 128 4.82 15.14 -5.47
CA ALA A 128 3.49 14.66 -5.10
C ALA A 128 2.44 15.47 -5.87
N PHE A 129 1.54 14.76 -6.55
CA PHE A 129 0.40 15.33 -7.26
C PHE A 129 -0.89 14.83 -6.63
N GLY A 130 -1.79 15.72 -6.22
CA GLY A 130 -3.04 15.31 -5.61
C GLY A 130 -3.98 16.45 -5.31
N ASP A 131 -5.14 16.10 -4.76
CA ASP A 131 -6.08 17.07 -4.23
C ASP A 131 -5.53 17.74 -2.96
N ASP A 132 -5.98 18.96 -2.69
CA ASP A 132 -5.53 19.78 -1.57
C ASP A 132 -5.81 19.14 -0.20
N GLN A 133 -6.86 18.31 -0.10
CA GLN A 133 -7.18 17.51 1.08
C GLN A 133 -6.33 16.23 1.21
N GLY A 134 -5.60 15.84 0.17
CA GLY A 134 -4.80 14.62 0.12
C GLY A 134 -5.61 13.33 0.16
N ASN A 135 -6.83 13.27 -0.38
CA ASN A 135 -7.54 11.98 -0.42
C ASN A 135 -6.80 10.98 -1.31
N GLN A 136 -6.32 11.45 -2.46
CA GLN A 136 -5.47 10.69 -3.37
C GLN A 136 -4.20 11.46 -3.67
N THR A 137 -3.08 10.74 -3.70
CA THR A 137 -1.78 11.33 -4.01
C THR A 137 -1.03 10.42 -4.98
N THR A 138 -0.63 10.98 -6.12
CA THR A 138 0.30 10.36 -7.05
C THR A 138 1.70 10.81 -6.69
N TYR A 139 2.47 9.92 -6.09
CA TYR A 139 3.89 10.14 -5.83
C TYR A 139 4.70 9.81 -7.09
N LEU A 140 5.55 10.73 -7.52
CA LEU A 140 6.31 10.66 -8.76
C LEU A 140 7.79 10.73 -8.44
N ALA A 141 8.56 9.74 -8.90
CA ALA A 141 10.02 9.77 -8.86
C ALA A 141 10.58 9.66 -10.28
N CYS A 142 11.30 10.68 -10.73
CA CYS A 142 11.86 10.78 -12.07
C CYS A 142 13.32 10.32 -12.07
N PHE A 143 13.75 9.70 -13.17
CA PHE A 143 15.05 9.08 -13.31
C PHE A 143 15.57 9.23 -14.73
N ALA A 144 16.88 9.37 -14.87
CA ALA A 144 17.56 9.44 -16.17
C ALA A 144 18.78 8.53 -16.22
N TYR A 145 19.06 8.02 -17.42
CA TYR A 145 20.34 7.43 -17.77
C TYR A 145 21.29 8.52 -18.26
N ASP A 146 22.58 8.34 -18.04
CA ASP A 146 23.60 9.26 -18.60
C ASP A 146 23.68 9.16 -20.13
N ASP A 147 23.37 7.98 -20.68
CA ASP A 147 23.31 7.70 -22.11
C ASP A 147 21.86 7.47 -22.55
N THR A 148 21.30 8.37 -23.35
CA THR A 148 19.91 8.27 -23.80
C THR A 148 19.70 7.30 -24.95
N ASP A 149 20.76 6.98 -25.71
CA ASP A 149 20.69 6.12 -26.89
C ASP A 149 20.69 4.64 -26.47
N ASP A 150 21.62 4.24 -25.61
CA ASP A 150 21.77 2.86 -25.12
C ASP A 150 21.13 2.65 -23.73
N GLY A 151 21.07 3.68 -22.87
CA GLY A 151 20.42 3.59 -21.56
C GLY A 151 18.89 3.70 -21.66
N GLY A 152 18.42 4.71 -22.37
CA GLY A 152 17.00 4.94 -22.64
C GLY A 152 16.52 6.35 -22.24
N PRO A 153 15.23 6.64 -22.44
CA PRO A 153 14.66 7.96 -22.15
C PRO A 153 14.59 8.22 -20.64
N GLU A 154 14.45 9.50 -20.26
CA GLU A 154 14.03 9.87 -18.91
C GLU A 154 12.65 9.28 -18.62
N HIS A 155 12.48 8.63 -17.47
CA HIS A 155 11.25 7.96 -17.08
C HIS A 155 10.85 8.28 -15.65
N VAL A 156 9.58 8.02 -15.33
CA VAL A 156 8.98 8.30 -14.04
C VAL A 156 8.36 7.03 -13.48
N VAL A 157 8.60 6.79 -12.19
CA VAL A 157 7.81 5.88 -11.36
C VAL A 157 6.68 6.69 -10.76
N ALA A 158 5.44 6.32 -11.03
CA ALA A 158 4.25 6.95 -10.46
C ALA A 158 3.49 5.94 -9.60
N ALA A 159 3.31 6.25 -8.32
CA ALA A 159 2.53 5.46 -7.37
C ALA A 159 1.28 6.26 -6.96
N LEU A 160 0.11 5.79 -7.38
CA LEU A 160 -1.17 6.37 -7.00
C LEU A 160 -1.63 5.75 -5.68
N VAL A 161 -1.52 6.52 -4.60
CA VAL A 161 -1.97 6.14 -3.26
C VAL A 161 -3.36 6.68 -3.01
N ASP A 162 -4.25 5.80 -2.53
CA ASP A 162 -5.51 6.22 -1.94
C ASP A 162 -5.37 6.13 -0.42
N HIS A 163 -5.30 7.29 0.23
CA HIS A 163 -5.06 7.36 1.67
C HIS A 163 -6.27 6.94 2.49
N ARG A 164 -7.49 7.00 1.91
CA ARG A 164 -8.70 6.48 2.54
C ARG A 164 -8.74 4.96 2.51
N ALA A 165 -8.37 4.38 1.37
CA ALA A 165 -8.32 2.93 1.20
C ALA A 165 -7.06 2.31 1.83
N GLY A 166 -6.05 3.13 2.13
CA GLY A 166 -4.84 2.74 2.84
C GLY A 166 -3.85 1.91 1.99
N HIS A 167 -3.92 1.98 0.66
CA HIS A 167 -3.08 1.19 -0.23
C HIS A 167 -2.80 1.91 -1.57
N VAL A 168 -1.84 1.38 -2.32
CA VAL A 168 -1.51 1.83 -3.68
C VAL A 168 -2.57 1.29 -4.65
N ARG A 169 -3.33 2.17 -5.31
CA ARG A 169 -4.32 1.80 -6.33
C ARG A 169 -3.71 1.46 -7.67
N ASP A 170 -2.62 2.12 -8.03
CA ASP A 170 -1.90 1.88 -9.27
C ASP A 170 -0.42 2.24 -9.10
N LEU A 171 0.45 1.57 -9.84
CA LEU A 171 1.88 1.81 -9.87
C LEU A 171 2.37 1.56 -11.29
N PHE A 172 2.98 2.55 -11.92
CA PHE A 172 3.48 2.40 -13.28
C PHE A 172 4.83 3.09 -13.49
N VAL A 173 5.56 2.62 -14.48
CA VAL A 173 6.77 3.25 -15.01
C VAL A 173 6.48 3.75 -16.41
N ALA A 174 6.65 5.04 -16.63
CA ALA A 174 6.34 5.68 -17.92
C ALA A 174 7.48 6.56 -18.42
N ALA A 175 7.62 6.63 -19.74
CA ALA A 175 8.53 7.53 -20.42
C ALA A 175 7.81 8.24 -21.58
N PRO A 176 8.14 9.52 -21.90
CA PRO A 176 9.12 10.35 -21.20
C PRO A 176 8.54 11.01 -19.94
N ALA A 177 9.33 11.10 -18.87
CA ALA A 177 8.90 11.69 -17.59
C ALA A 177 8.38 13.14 -17.75
N GLY A 178 9.11 13.97 -18.51
CA GLY A 178 8.73 15.35 -18.76
C GLY A 178 7.35 15.54 -19.40
N ALA A 179 6.86 14.58 -20.19
CA ALA A 179 5.52 14.67 -20.77
C ALA A 179 4.42 14.48 -19.70
N LEU A 180 4.60 13.54 -18.77
CA LEU A 180 3.67 13.37 -17.66
C LEU A 180 3.71 14.57 -16.71
N LEU A 181 4.90 15.03 -16.33
CA LEU A 181 5.05 16.19 -15.46
C LEU A 181 4.41 17.45 -16.06
N ALA A 182 4.58 17.68 -17.37
CA ALA A 182 3.94 18.81 -18.05
C ALA A 182 2.41 18.71 -18.03
N GLN A 183 1.85 17.51 -18.18
CA GLN A 183 0.40 17.28 -18.07
C GLN A 183 -0.12 17.56 -16.66
N LEU A 184 0.59 17.06 -15.63
CA LEU A 184 0.22 17.26 -14.23
C LEU A 184 0.35 18.74 -13.83
N GLN A 185 1.39 19.43 -14.29
CA GLN A 185 1.56 20.87 -14.08
C GLN A 185 0.43 21.68 -14.73
N ALA A 186 0.01 21.30 -15.95
CA ALA A 186 -1.13 21.94 -16.62
C ALA A 186 -2.44 21.69 -15.86
N ALA A 187 -2.64 20.48 -15.33
CA ALA A 187 -3.79 20.14 -14.50
C ALA A 187 -3.82 20.99 -13.22
N ALA A 188 -2.72 21.07 -12.48
CA ALA A 188 -2.58 21.87 -11.26
C ALA A 188 -2.71 23.40 -11.50
N THR A 189 -2.47 23.86 -12.74
CA THR A 189 -2.68 25.27 -13.10
C THR A 189 -4.15 25.56 -13.43
N THR A 190 -4.89 24.55 -13.87
CA THR A 190 -6.28 24.69 -14.35
C THR A 190 -7.30 24.45 -13.23
N ASP A 191 -6.98 23.53 -12.32
CA ASP A 191 -7.82 23.14 -11.19
C ASP A 191 -7.20 23.65 -9.88
N GLU A 192 -7.91 24.55 -9.18
CA GLU A 192 -7.43 25.18 -7.96
C GLU A 192 -7.30 24.20 -6.77
N ASP A 193 -8.00 23.07 -6.85
CA ASP A 193 -7.99 22.03 -5.82
C ASP A 193 -6.85 21.01 -6.04
N MET A 194 -6.15 21.06 -7.18
CA MET A 194 -5.06 20.13 -7.52
C MET A 194 -3.69 20.81 -7.40
N ARG A 195 -2.72 20.15 -6.76
CA ARG A 195 -1.37 20.70 -6.59
C ARG A 195 -0.31 19.68 -7.01
N LEU A 196 0.72 20.18 -7.69
CA LEU A 196 1.97 19.47 -7.92
C LEU A 196 3.04 20.14 -7.07
N VAL A 197 3.60 19.42 -6.11
CA VAL A 197 4.64 19.92 -5.21
C VAL A 197 5.87 19.04 -5.27
N GLU A 198 7.04 19.65 -5.14
CA GLU A 198 8.29 18.90 -4.93
C GLU A 198 8.31 18.35 -3.51
N VAL A 199 8.78 17.13 -3.34
CA VAL A 199 8.84 16.43 -2.04
C VAL A 199 10.23 15.86 -1.80
N ASP A 200 10.62 15.68 -0.54
CA ASP A 200 11.88 15.06 -0.21
C ASP A 200 11.94 13.61 -0.76
N PRO A 201 13.03 13.22 -1.44
CA PRO A 201 13.14 11.88 -2.00
C PRO A 201 13.04 10.73 -0.98
N GLY A 202 13.54 10.94 0.24
CA GLY A 202 13.48 9.95 1.31
C GLY A 202 12.09 9.83 1.91
N GLU A 203 11.40 10.95 2.09
CA GLU A 203 9.99 10.96 2.51
C GLU A 203 9.12 10.24 1.47
N LEU A 204 9.29 10.54 0.18
CA LEU A 204 8.56 9.86 -0.91
C LEU A 204 8.81 8.36 -0.88
N ARG A 205 10.09 7.94 -0.77
CA ARG A 205 10.45 6.52 -0.72
C ARG A 205 9.76 5.83 0.45
N THR A 206 9.86 6.40 1.65
CA THR A 206 9.31 5.84 2.88
C THR A 206 7.80 5.66 2.77
N GLU A 207 7.11 6.70 2.29
CA GLU A 207 5.66 6.69 2.17
C GLU A 207 5.17 5.68 1.13
N VAL A 208 5.79 5.64 -0.05
CA VAL A 208 5.41 4.70 -1.11
C VAL A 208 5.74 3.26 -0.70
N GLU A 209 6.90 2.99 -0.09
CA GLU A 209 7.27 1.64 0.39
C GLU A 209 6.29 1.14 1.47
N ARG A 210 5.86 2.03 2.38
CA ARG A 210 4.83 1.71 3.39
C ARG A 210 3.53 1.25 2.75
N PHE A 211 2.97 2.04 1.82
CA PHE A 211 1.71 1.64 1.17
C PHE A 211 1.86 0.41 0.28
N LEU A 212 3.00 0.22 -0.38
CA LEU A 212 3.27 -1.00 -1.14
C LEU A 212 3.31 -2.24 -0.24
N SER A 213 3.86 -2.13 0.98
CA SER A 213 3.88 -3.25 1.94
C SER A 213 2.47 -3.69 2.34
N ILE A 214 1.54 -2.74 2.53
CA ILE A 214 0.13 -3.04 2.80
C ILE A 214 -0.53 -3.65 1.57
N THR A 215 -0.26 -3.08 0.40
CA THR A 215 -0.81 -3.54 -0.89
C THR A 215 -0.43 -5.00 -1.18
N ASP A 216 0.80 -5.38 -0.85
CA ASP A 216 1.31 -6.74 -1.06
C ASP A 216 0.59 -7.80 -0.19
N GLU A 217 -0.04 -7.39 0.91
CA GLU A 217 -0.81 -8.24 1.83
C GLU A 217 -2.32 -8.27 1.56
N LEU A 218 -2.82 -7.49 0.60
CA LEU A 218 -4.24 -7.49 0.27
C LEU A 218 -4.68 -8.86 -0.29
N PRO A 219 -5.88 -9.36 0.07
CA PRO A 219 -6.39 -10.60 -0.53
C PRO A 219 -6.53 -10.48 -2.05
N GLU A 220 -6.97 -9.31 -2.52
CA GLU A 220 -7.13 -9.00 -3.94
C GLU A 220 -6.37 -7.71 -4.26
N LEU A 221 -5.62 -7.73 -5.36
CA LEU A 221 -4.94 -6.54 -5.85
C LEU A 221 -5.94 -5.59 -6.53
N PRO A 222 -5.66 -4.28 -6.52
CA PRO A 222 -6.36 -3.33 -7.38
C PRO A 222 -6.34 -3.77 -8.84
N GLU A 223 -7.42 -3.48 -9.58
CA GLU A 223 -7.59 -3.94 -10.97
C GLU A 223 -6.53 -3.40 -11.96
N ALA A 224 -5.75 -2.39 -11.56
CA ALA A 224 -4.75 -1.77 -12.40
C ALA A 224 -3.61 -2.74 -12.77
N ARG A 225 -3.52 -3.12 -14.05
CA ARG A 225 -2.54 -4.11 -14.53
C ARG A 225 -1.09 -3.63 -14.41
N SER A 226 -0.87 -2.33 -14.57
CA SER A 226 0.42 -1.65 -14.44
C SER A 226 1.07 -1.95 -13.10
N LEU A 227 0.29 -1.95 -12.02
CA LEU A 227 0.77 -2.25 -10.68
C LEU A 227 1.56 -3.56 -10.66
N THR A 228 1.04 -4.58 -11.34
CA THR A 228 1.69 -5.89 -11.39
C THR A 228 2.89 -5.92 -12.34
N SER A 229 2.78 -5.36 -13.54
CA SER A 229 3.86 -5.42 -14.55
C SER A 229 5.08 -4.61 -14.14
N ASP A 230 4.87 -3.49 -13.44
CA ASP A 230 5.92 -2.51 -13.21
C ASP A 230 6.49 -2.59 -11.79
N ARG A 231 5.88 -3.42 -10.93
CA ARG A 231 6.24 -3.59 -9.51
C ARG A 231 7.74 -3.77 -9.28
N ALA A 232 8.40 -4.64 -10.04
CA ALA A 232 9.80 -4.97 -9.83
C ALA A 232 10.71 -3.80 -10.20
N LEU A 233 10.49 -3.19 -11.36
CA LEU A 233 11.25 -2.02 -11.80
C LEU A 233 11.02 -0.83 -10.88
N ALA A 234 9.77 -0.52 -10.54
CA ALA A 234 9.42 0.55 -9.62
C ALA A 234 10.10 0.38 -8.25
N THR A 235 10.10 -0.84 -7.69
CA THR A 235 10.81 -1.12 -6.42
C THR A 235 12.31 -0.86 -6.53
N HIS A 236 12.91 -1.34 -7.63
CA HIS A 236 14.34 -1.14 -7.85
C HIS A 236 14.68 0.36 -7.94
N ARG A 237 13.84 1.15 -8.61
CA ARG A 237 14.01 2.61 -8.70
C ARG A 237 13.81 3.33 -7.37
N LEU A 238 12.77 2.98 -6.60
CA LEU A 238 12.53 3.57 -5.28
C LEU A 238 13.71 3.34 -4.32
N ARG A 239 14.38 2.18 -4.39
CA ARG A 239 15.57 1.88 -3.60
C ARG A 239 16.81 2.72 -3.95
N LEU A 240 16.81 3.43 -5.08
CA LEU A 240 17.87 4.37 -5.44
C LEU A 240 17.70 5.74 -4.75
N LEU A 241 16.50 6.02 -4.23
CA LEU A 241 16.25 7.20 -3.41
C LEU A 241 16.85 6.99 -2.01
N PRO A 242 17.29 8.07 -1.34
CA PRO A 242 17.79 7.99 0.04
C PRO A 242 16.73 7.41 0.98
N GLU A 243 17.16 6.80 2.08
CA GLU A 243 16.26 6.49 3.19
C GLU A 243 16.04 7.77 3.98
N ALA A 244 14.77 8.10 4.29
CA ALA A 244 14.50 9.22 5.17
C ALA A 244 15.09 8.95 6.56
N ALA A 245 15.45 10.03 7.23
CA ALA A 245 15.67 9.96 8.67
C ALA A 245 14.36 9.52 9.33
N GLU A 246 14.44 8.58 10.27
CA GLU A 246 13.28 8.17 11.06
C GLU A 246 12.83 9.35 11.92
N GLU A 247 11.79 10.05 11.47
CA GLU A 247 11.13 11.06 12.29
C GLU A 247 10.23 10.37 13.31
N PRO A 248 10.30 10.74 14.60
CA PRO A 248 9.45 10.14 15.61
C PRO A 248 7.98 10.43 15.28
N PRO A 249 7.09 9.43 15.40
CA PRO A 249 5.68 9.63 15.12
C PRO A 249 5.12 10.68 16.08
N LEU A 250 4.29 11.58 15.56
CA LEU A 250 3.62 12.57 16.38
C LEU A 250 2.64 11.89 17.35
N THR A 251 2.63 12.40 18.57
CA THR A 251 1.92 11.80 19.70
C THR A 251 0.81 12.70 20.21
N ILE A 252 -0.06 12.14 21.06
CA ILE A 252 -1.04 12.91 21.84
C ILE A 252 -0.34 13.99 22.68
N ALA A 253 0.87 13.73 23.18
CA ALA A 253 1.63 14.70 23.97
C ALA A 253 2.05 15.91 23.14
N ASP A 254 2.40 15.70 21.86
CA ASP A 254 2.75 16.79 20.94
C ASP A 254 1.55 17.70 20.65
N PHE A 255 0.36 17.11 20.47
CA PHE A 255 -0.89 17.88 20.39
C PHE A 255 -1.15 18.65 21.69
N GLN A 256 -1.02 18.00 22.85
CA GLN A 256 -1.28 18.62 24.15
C GLN A 256 -0.35 19.82 24.42
N ALA A 257 0.90 19.76 23.97
CA ALA A 257 1.85 20.86 24.04
C ALA A 257 1.55 22.00 23.05
N ALA A 258 0.70 21.77 22.05
CA ALA A 258 0.41 22.74 21.01
C ALA A 258 -0.63 23.80 21.43
N PRO A 259 -0.59 25.02 20.86
CA PRO A 259 -1.54 26.08 21.18
C PRO A 259 -3.02 25.70 20.94
N GLU A 260 -3.28 24.79 20.02
CA GLU A 260 -4.62 24.32 19.68
C GLU A 260 -5.30 23.58 20.84
N SER A 261 -4.54 22.92 21.72
CA SER A 261 -5.05 22.16 22.87
C SER A 261 -5.76 23.05 23.89
N SER A 262 -5.42 24.35 23.96
CA SER A 262 -6.06 25.33 24.83
C SER A 262 -7.58 25.46 24.62
N ARG A 263 -8.09 25.02 23.46
CA ARG A 263 -9.54 24.99 23.16
C ARG A 263 -10.30 23.91 23.91
N VAL A 264 -9.60 22.92 24.46
CA VAL A 264 -10.17 21.79 25.19
C VAL A 264 -9.52 21.58 26.57
N SER A 265 -8.67 22.52 27.01
CA SER A 265 -7.94 22.43 28.28
C SER A 265 -8.82 22.51 29.53
N GLY A 266 -10.08 22.98 29.40
CA GLY A 266 -11.05 22.99 30.49
C GLY A 266 -11.85 21.68 30.64
N ALA A 267 -11.62 20.70 29.77
CA ALA A 267 -12.27 19.39 29.85
C ALA A 267 -11.64 18.52 30.95
N ASP A 268 -12.39 17.50 31.38
CA ASP A 268 -11.83 16.46 32.23
C ASP A 268 -10.65 15.76 31.52
N PRO A 269 -9.48 15.59 32.17
CA PRO A 269 -8.30 15.01 31.55
C PRO A 269 -8.48 13.56 31.07
N GLU A 270 -9.28 12.75 31.76
CA GLU A 270 -9.51 11.35 31.38
C GLU A 270 -10.40 11.27 30.13
N SER A 271 -11.51 12.01 30.12
CA SER A 271 -12.38 12.15 28.94
C SER A 271 -11.64 12.71 27.72
N LEU A 272 -10.79 13.73 27.90
CA LEU A 272 -9.99 14.28 26.81
C LEU A 272 -9.00 13.25 26.27
N THR A 273 -8.30 12.53 27.16
CA THR A 273 -7.35 11.48 26.75
C THR A 273 -8.07 10.37 26.00
N PHE A 274 -9.26 9.96 26.45
CA PHE A 274 -10.09 8.97 25.77
C PHE A 274 -10.52 9.44 24.37
N ALA A 275 -11.01 10.68 24.26
CA ALA A 275 -11.38 11.26 22.96
C ALA A 275 -10.20 11.31 21.98
N LEU A 276 -9.01 11.71 22.45
CA LEU A 276 -7.80 11.76 21.63
C LEU A 276 -7.32 10.36 21.20
N LYS A 277 -7.49 9.34 22.05
CA LYS A 277 -7.23 7.95 21.67
C LYS A 277 -8.12 7.48 20.54
N LEU A 278 -9.43 7.79 20.57
CA LEU A 278 -10.34 7.46 19.46
C LEU A 278 -9.92 8.13 18.14
N ILE A 279 -9.48 9.39 18.20
CA ILE A 279 -9.00 10.15 17.03
C ILE A 279 -7.74 9.50 16.44
N VAL A 280 -6.77 9.13 17.27
CA VAL A 280 -5.54 8.45 16.85
C VAL A 280 -5.84 7.03 16.34
N GLU A 281 -6.72 6.29 17.00
CA GLU A 281 -7.12 4.94 16.61
C GLU A 281 -7.84 4.92 15.26
N TYR A 282 -8.67 5.92 14.97
CA TYR A 282 -9.31 6.03 13.67
C TYR A 282 -8.30 6.33 12.57
N SER A 283 -7.39 7.26 12.83
CA SER A 283 -6.48 7.78 11.82
C SER A 283 -5.31 6.85 11.47
N GLN A 284 -4.97 5.89 12.35
CA GLN A 284 -3.98 4.80 12.19
C GLN A 284 -2.74 5.14 11.34
N GLN A 285 -2.93 5.11 10.02
CA GLN A 285 -1.93 5.22 8.97
C GLN A 285 -1.47 6.66 8.72
N ASP A 286 -2.25 7.67 9.10
CA ASP A 286 -1.88 9.08 8.94
C ASP A 286 -2.68 9.95 9.93
N ALA A 287 -2.11 10.16 11.12
CA ALA A 287 -2.73 10.92 12.20
C ALA A 287 -2.98 12.42 11.87
N LEU A 288 -2.27 12.91 10.85
CA LEU A 288 -2.31 14.30 10.43
C LEU A 288 -3.35 14.56 9.32
N ARG A 289 -3.80 13.52 8.62
CA ARG A 289 -4.71 13.66 7.48
C ARG A 289 -6.17 13.60 7.90
N TRP A 290 -6.84 14.75 7.82
CA TRP A 290 -8.27 14.88 8.09
C TRP A 290 -8.97 15.61 6.97
N THR A 291 -9.82 14.89 6.23
CA THR A 291 -10.62 15.42 5.13
C THR A 291 -12.10 15.53 5.54
N PRO A 292 -12.94 16.30 4.83
CA PRO A 292 -14.36 16.41 5.16
C PRO A 292 -15.07 15.05 5.21
N ASP A 293 -14.72 14.14 4.31
CA ASP A 293 -15.28 12.79 4.27
C ASP A 293 -14.78 11.92 5.42
N GLY A 294 -13.49 11.99 5.75
CA GLY A 294 -12.94 11.28 6.92
C GLY A 294 -13.53 11.77 8.24
N ILE A 295 -13.80 13.08 8.36
CA ILE A 295 -14.50 13.65 9.52
C ILE A 295 -15.94 13.14 9.61
N ALA A 296 -16.65 13.09 8.48
CA ALA A 296 -18.01 12.59 8.44
C ALA A 296 -18.06 11.09 8.79
N ASP A 297 -17.17 10.29 8.21
CA ASP A 297 -17.06 8.85 8.49
C ASP A 297 -16.71 8.58 9.96
N PHE A 298 -15.70 9.28 10.51
CA PHE A 298 -15.33 9.17 11.92
C PHE A 298 -16.53 9.44 12.84
N LEU A 299 -17.18 10.60 12.66
CA LEU A 299 -18.27 11.02 13.56
C LEU A 299 -19.55 10.21 13.34
N LEU A 300 -19.91 9.88 12.10
CA LEU A 300 -21.23 9.34 11.81
C LEU A 300 -21.26 7.81 11.72
N GLU A 301 -20.15 7.18 11.36
CA GLU A 301 -20.09 5.74 11.11
C GLU A 301 -19.15 5.04 12.10
N TRP A 302 -17.89 5.45 12.19
CA TRP A 302 -16.87 4.71 12.95
C TRP A 302 -17.09 4.79 14.47
N VAL A 303 -17.18 6.00 15.05
CA VAL A 303 -17.36 6.15 16.50
C VAL A 303 -18.69 5.52 16.96
N PRO A 304 -19.85 5.78 16.31
CA PRO A 304 -21.11 5.15 16.71
C PRO A 304 -21.09 3.61 16.63
N ALA A 305 -20.31 3.04 15.70
CA ALA A 305 -20.15 1.60 15.60
C ALA A 305 -19.19 1.00 16.64
N LYS A 306 -18.23 1.78 17.16
CA LYS A 306 -17.07 1.30 17.93
C LYS A 306 -17.05 1.67 19.41
N ALA A 307 -17.66 2.78 19.82
CA ALA A 307 -17.54 3.30 21.17
C ALA A 307 -18.90 3.56 21.83
N LEU A 308 -18.99 3.23 23.12
CA LEU A 308 -20.05 3.72 24.00
C LEU A 308 -19.54 4.99 24.66
N LEU A 309 -20.20 6.11 24.37
CA LEU A 309 -19.86 7.39 24.96
C LEU A 309 -20.94 7.77 25.97
N ASP A 310 -20.51 8.26 27.13
CA ASP A 310 -21.43 8.94 28.01
C ASP A 310 -21.80 10.33 27.44
N ARG A 311 -22.65 11.06 28.18
CA ARG A 311 -23.07 12.38 27.72
C ARG A 311 -21.90 13.36 27.64
N ALA A 312 -20.99 13.36 28.60
CA ALA A 312 -19.88 14.29 28.65
C ALA A 312 -18.90 14.03 27.48
N ASP A 313 -18.55 12.77 27.24
CA ASP A 313 -17.69 12.36 26.14
C ASP A 313 -18.30 12.65 24.77
N SER A 314 -19.61 12.43 24.61
CA SER A 314 -20.33 12.75 23.37
C SER A 314 -20.34 14.25 23.06
N GLU A 315 -20.35 15.11 24.09
CA GLU A 315 -20.30 16.56 23.93
C GLU A 315 -18.86 17.06 23.68
N LEU A 316 -17.87 16.37 24.27
CA LEU A 316 -16.44 16.69 24.18
C LEU A 316 -15.80 16.26 22.86
N LEU A 317 -16.10 15.07 22.35
CA LEU A 317 -15.39 14.47 21.22
C LEU A 317 -15.35 15.39 19.98
N PRO A 318 -16.44 16.05 19.55
CA PRO A 318 -16.39 16.97 18.40
C PRO A 318 -15.50 18.19 18.66
N ALA A 319 -15.41 18.66 19.91
CA ALA A 319 -14.54 19.77 20.26
C ALA A 319 -13.06 19.34 20.24
N ALA A 320 -12.76 18.15 20.78
CA ALA A 320 -11.43 17.54 20.73
C ALA A 320 -10.99 17.32 19.27
N LEU A 321 -11.86 16.75 18.44
CA LEU A 321 -11.61 16.57 17.01
C LEU A 321 -11.37 17.91 16.30
N SER A 322 -12.19 18.92 16.58
CA SER A 322 -12.02 20.25 15.98
C SER A 322 -10.67 20.88 16.36
N ALA A 323 -10.18 20.67 17.58
CA ALA A 323 -8.87 21.13 18.01
C ALA A 323 -7.74 20.34 17.33
N TRP A 324 -7.87 19.02 17.27
CA TRP A 324 -6.93 18.13 16.59
C TRP A 324 -6.79 18.47 15.11
N VAL A 325 -7.90 18.59 14.37
CA VAL A 325 -7.91 18.94 12.94
C VAL A 325 -7.18 20.26 12.66
N ARG A 326 -7.28 21.25 13.55
CA ARG A 326 -6.51 22.50 13.42
C ARG A 326 -5.02 22.30 13.57
N TRP A 327 -4.63 21.54 14.61
CA TRP A 327 -3.23 21.23 14.87
C TRP A 327 -2.64 20.41 13.72
N ALA A 328 -3.32 19.33 13.33
CA ALA A 328 -2.95 18.45 12.25
C ALA A 328 -2.80 19.20 10.92
N GLY A 329 -3.77 20.07 10.59
CA GLY A 329 -3.68 20.89 9.38
C GLY A 329 -2.53 21.89 9.40
N ARG A 330 -2.19 22.48 10.56
CA ARG A 330 -1.03 23.36 10.69
C ARG A 330 0.28 22.59 10.51
N VAL A 331 0.40 21.43 11.15
CA VAL A 331 1.61 20.59 11.06
C VAL A 331 1.81 20.10 9.62
N SER A 332 0.72 19.78 8.91
CA SER A 332 0.75 19.34 7.51
C SER A 332 0.88 20.48 6.49
N GLY A 333 0.92 21.74 6.93
CA GLY A 333 1.02 22.89 6.04
C GLY A 333 -0.25 23.21 5.21
N LEU A 334 -1.43 22.71 5.61
CA LEU A 334 -2.69 23.03 4.94
C LEU A 334 -2.99 24.54 5.01
N SER A 335 -3.63 25.07 3.97
CA SER A 335 -4.00 26.49 3.98
C SER A 335 -5.04 26.79 5.07
N PRO A 336 -5.13 28.05 5.55
CA PRO A 336 -6.15 28.44 6.51
C PRO A 336 -7.58 28.17 6.06
N ARG A 337 -7.83 28.19 4.74
CA ARG A 337 -9.14 27.88 4.15
C ARG A 337 -9.49 26.40 4.31
N GLU A 338 -8.56 25.51 3.98
CA GLU A 338 -8.73 24.05 4.08
C GLU A 338 -8.96 23.65 5.55
N VAL A 339 -8.14 24.18 6.46
CA VAL A 339 -8.34 23.96 7.91
C VAL A 339 -9.73 24.46 8.36
N ALA A 340 -10.16 25.62 7.89
CA ALA A 340 -11.48 26.17 8.24
C ALA A 340 -12.63 25.30 7.70
N GLN A 341 -12.49 24.73 6.50
CA GLN A 341 -13.46 23.81 5.90
C GLN A 341 -13.57 22.50 6.70
N ASN A 342 -12.45 21.92 7.09
CA ASN A 342 -12.43 20.69 7.89
C ASN A 342 -13.04 20.92 9.27
N VAL A 343 -12.69 22.03 9.93
CA VAL A 343 -13.32 22.47 11.17
C VAL A 343 -14.83 22.70 11.02
N ALA A 344 -15.28 23.33 9.92
CA ALA A 344 -16.69 23.56 9.66
C ALA A 344 -17.46 22.24 9.44
N THR A 345 -16.80 21.24 8.86
CA THR A 345 -17.37 19.90 8.69
C THR A 345 -17.63 19.21 10.04
N VAL A 346 -16.70 19.34 10.99
CA VAL A 346 -16.93 18.88 12.38
C VAL A 346 -18.17 19.55 12.99
N ALA A 347 -18.28 20.88 12.84
CA ALA A 347 -19.42 21.64 13.36
C ALA A 347 -20.76 21.22 12.71
N ARG A 348 -20.76 20.97 11.39
CA ARG A 348 -21.92 20.51 10.63
C ARG A 348 -22.44 19.16 11.14
N HIS A 349 -21.56 18.21 11.45
CA HIS A 349 -21.95 16.86 11.82
C HIS A 349 -22.19 16.66 13.32
N LYS A 350 -21.81 17.61 14.19
CA LYS A 350 -21.97 17.53 15.64
C LYS A 350 -23.38 17.12 16.10
N GLY A 351 -24.42 17.74 15.52
CA GLY A 351 -25.81 17.47 15.90
C GLY A 351 -26.26 16.06 15.55
N GLU A 352 -25.88 15.57 14.37
CA GLU A 352 -26.22 14.22 13.91
C GLU A 352 -25.41 13.15 14.65
N PHE A 353 -24.13 13.41 14.92
CA PHE A 353 -23.31 12.56 15.79
C PHE A 353 -23.97 12.34 17.17
N THR A 354 -24.42 13.42 17.81
CA THR A 354 -25.09 13.34 19.12
C THR A 354 -26.38 12.51 19.04
N ARG A 355 -27.11 12.59 17.93
CA ARG A 355 -28.32 11.77 17.71
C ARG A 355 -27.95 10.30 17.57
N ARG A 356 -26.93 9.96 16.77
CA ARG A 356 -26.52 8.58 16.50
C ARG A 356 -25.92 7.87 17.71
N ILE A 357 -25.12 8.56 18.52
CA ILE A 357 -24.58 7.98 19.77
C ILE A 357 -25.70 7.60 20.74
N ARG A 358 -26.81 8.35 20.72
CA ARG A 358 -27.98 8.09 21.57
C ARG A 358 -28.92 7.03 20.99
N SER A 359 -28.85 6.72 19.70
CA SER A 359 -29.63 5.64 19.11
C SER A 359 -28.85 4.33 19.13
N ASP A 360 -29.55 3.22 19.31
CA ASP A 360 -28.92 1.89 19.30
C ASP A 360 -28.67 1.37 17.87
N ASP A 361 -29.21 2.06 16.86
CA ASP A 361 -29.38 1.56 15.48
C ASP A 361 -28.07 1.35 14.69
N HIS A 362 -26.95 1.95 15.09
CA HIS A 362 -25.68 1.92 14.31
C HIS A 362 -24.54 1.20 15.05
N ARG A 363 -24.83 0.55 16.17
CA ARG A 363 -23.81 -0.13 16.98
C ARG A 363 -23.38 -1.44 16.33
N SER A 364 -22.09 -1.73 16.35
CA SER A 364 -21.61 -3.07 15.98
C SER A 364 -22.17 -4.13 16.94
N PRO A 365 -22.25 -5.42 16.53
CA PRO A 365 -22.73 -6.50 17.40
C PRO A 365 -22.02 -6.57 18.75
N ALA A 366 -20.69 -6.41 18.75
CA ALA A 366 -19.90 -6.41 19.98
C ALA A 366 -20.26 -5.23 20.91
N VAL A 367 -20.50 -4.04 20.36
CA VAL A 367 -20.89 -2.86 21.14
C VAL A 367 -22.33 -3.01 21.67
N ARG A 368 -23.23 -3.62 20.89
CA ARG A 368 -24.59 -3.96 21.36
C ARG A 368 -24.55 -4.95 22.52
N ALA A 369 -23.72 -5.99 22.42
CA ALA A 369 -23.51 -6.95 23.49
C ALA A 369 -22.98 -6.25 24.75
N MET A 370 -21.93 -5.44 24.62
CA MET A 370 -21.37 -4.69 25.76
C MET A 370 -22.39 -3.73 26.40
N ALA A 371 -23.17 -3.01 25.60
CA ALA A 371 -24.22 -2.13 26.12
C ALA A 371 -25.31 -2.90 26.89
N GLN A 372 -25.70 -4.07 26.38
CA GLN A 372 -26.68 -4.92 27.04
C GLN A 372 -26.12 -5.53 28.33
N LEU A 373 -24.85 -5.95 28.33
CA LEU A 373 -24.15 -6.45 29.51
C LEU A 373 -24.12 -5.41 30.64
N LEU A 374 -23.76 -4.17 30.30
CA LEU A 374 -23.76 -3.05 31.26
C LEU A 374 -25.17 -2.76 31.79
N LYS A 375 -26.18 -2.81 30.92
CA LYS A 375 -27.59 -2.62 31.28
C LYS A 375 -28.11 -3.73 32.21
N ASP A 376 -27.66 -4.96 31.99
CA ASP A 376 -27.98 -6.13 32.80
C ASP A 376 -27.22 -6.14 34.14
N GLY A 377 -26.27 -5.21 34.33
CA GLY A 377 -25.53 -5.03 35.58
C GLY A 377 -24.55 -6.15 35.87
N VAL A 378 -24.07 -6.84 34.84
CA VAL A 378 -23.09 -7.93 34.98
C VAL A 378 -21.73 -7.35 35.36
N ASP A 379 -21.12 -7.88 36.42
CA ASP A 379 -19.75 -7.50 36.80
C ASP A 379 -18.77 -8.13 35.81
N ILE A 380 -18.08 -7.28 35.04
CA ILE A 380 -17.11 -7.68 34.02
C ILE A 380 -15.89 -8.38 34.65
N ASN A 381 -15.63 -8.16 35.94
CA ASN A 381 -14.52 -8.79 36.66
C ASN A 381 -14.87 -10.19 37.20
N ASP A 382 -16.14 -10.61 37.12
CA ASP A 382 -16.56 -11.97 37.45
C ASP A 382 -16.61 -12.80 36.15
N GLU A 383 -15.53 -13.53 35.88
CA GLU A 383 -15.37 -14.36 34.68
C GLU A 383 -16.53 -15.37 34.50
N LYS A 384 -17.10 -15.85 35.61
CA LYS A 384 -18.20 -16.82 35.55
C LYS A 384 -19.51 -16.14 35.16
N ALA A 385 -19.82 -15.00 35.77
CA ALA A 385 -21.01 -14.21 35.43
C ALA A 385 -20.96 -13.71 33.97
N LEU A 386 -19.77 -13.31 33.51
CA LEU A 386 -19.52 -12.89 32.13
C LEU A 386 -19.74 -14.05 31.14
N ALA A 387 -19.20 -15.23 31.41
CA ALA A 387 -19.36 -16.41 30.55
C ALA A 387 -20.82 -16.87 30.47
N GLU A 388 -21.51 -16.96 31.61
CA GLU A 388 -22.93 -17.34 31.67
C GLU A 388 -23.82 -16.34 30.91
N TRP A 389 -23.53 -15.04 31.01
CA TRP A 389 -24.26 -14.02 30.25
C TRP A 389 -23.99 -14.08 28.74
N LEU A 390 -22.73 -14.32 28.33
CA LEU A 390 -22.37 -14.41 26.91
C LEU A 390 -23.05 -15.61 26.22
N ASP A 391 -23.10 -16.76 26.89
CA ASP A 391 -23.77 -17.95 26.36
C ASP A 391 -25.28 -17.71 26.16
N ASP A 392 -25.94 -17.07 27.13
CA ASP A 392 -27.35 -16.70 27.03
C ASP A 392 -27.62 -15.61 25.96
N TYR A 393 -26.73 -14.62 25.85
CA TYR A 393 -26.83 -13.58 24.82
C TYR A 393 -26.70 -14.15 23.39
N ASN A 394 -25.72 -15.03 23.16
CA ASN A 394 -25.52 -15.66 21.86
C ASN A 394 -26.70 -16.56 21.47
N ALA A 395 -27.24 -17.33 22.42
CA ALA A 395 -28.43 -18.16 22.19
C ALA A 395 -29.67 -17.32 21.79
N ARG A 396 -29.81 -16.10 22.34
CA ARG A 396 -30.88 -15.16 21.99
C ARG A 396 -30.71 -14.56 20.58
N GLU A 397 -29.49 -14.19 20.21
CA GLU A 397 -29.20 -13.64 18.86
C GLU A 397 -29.34 -14.71 17.76
N GLU A 398 -28.90 -15.96 18.00
CA GLU A 398 -29.07 -17.08 17.06
C GLU A 398 -30.56 -17.44 16.86
N GLY A 399 -31.37 -17.40 17.92
CA GLY A 399 -32.82 -17.58 17.85
C GLY A 399 -33.55 -16.45 17.09
N ALA A 400 -33.06 -15.22 17.18
CA ALA A 400 -33.59 -14.07 16.45
C ALA A 400 -33.24 -14.10 14.96
N ALA A 401 -32.03 -14.54 14.60
CA ALA A 401 -31.59 -14.69 13.20
C ALA A 401 -32.30 -15.84 12.47
N GLY A 402 -32.77 -16.86 13.18
CA GLY A 402 -33.54 -17.99 12.63
C GLY A 402 -35.02 -17.72 12.34
N THR A 403 -35.52 -16.52 12.63
CA THR A 403 -36.95 -16.16 12.53
C THR A 403 -37.19 -14.92 11.65
N GLY A 404 -36.57 -14.87 10.47
CA GLY A 404 -36.88 -13.88 9.43
C GLY A 404 -37.67 -14.52 8.27
N PRO A 405 -38.87 -14.03 7.89
CA PRO A 405 -39.60 -14.48 6.70
C PRO A 405 -38.93 -14.10 5.38
#